data_AF-A0A972T1L9-F1
#
_entry.id   AF-A0A972T1L9-F1
#
_cell.length_a   1.000
_cell.length_b   1.000
_cell.length_c   1.000
_cell.angle_alpha   90.00
_cell.angle_beta   90.00
_cell.angle_gamma   90.00
#
_symmetry.space_group_name_H-M   'P 1'
#
loop_
_entity.id
_entity.type
_entity.pdbx_description
1 polymer ?
#
loop_
_entity_poly.entity_id
_entity_poly.type
_entity_poly.pdbx_seq_one_letter_code
_entity_poly.pdbx_strand_id
1 'polypeptide(L)'
;MPEKEQAISPEVFDHLVKLAALELDEKQAEYLRRELNNQLSAICELEAIQLDPDLPLASHGVPYDNHTSPALRVDEWHACPDVKDITAQAPQFENGYLIVPDIPHTTLE
;
A
#
# COMPACT_ATOMS: atom_id res chain seq x y z
N MET A 1 2.99 30.22 -20.43
CA MET A 1 2.32 29.18 -19.61
C MET A 1 3.12 29.12 -18.33
N PRO A 2 2.63 29.60 -17.19
CA PRO A 2 3.41 29.51 -15.97
C PRO A 2 3.62 28.02 -15.68
N GLU A 3 4.87 27.64 -15.40
CA GLU A 3 5.20 26.28 -14.95
C GLU A 3 4.30 25.97 -13.75
N LYS A 4 3.41 24.98 -13.88
CA LYS A 4 2.75 24.41 -12.70
C LYS A 4 3.88 23.99 -11.77
N GLU A 5 3.97 24.60 -10.59
CA GLU A 5 4.88 24.14 -9.53
C GLU A 5 4.65 22.63 -9.37
N GLN A 6 5.65 21.85 -9.77
CA GLN A 6 5.62 20.40 -9.60
C GLN A 6 5.87 20.13 -8.13
N ALA A 7 4.80 20.02 -7.35
CA ALA A 7 4.88 19.79 -5.91
C ALA A 7 5.63 18.48 -5.57
N ILE A 8 5.62 17.49 -6.48
CA ILE A 8 6.44 16.28 -6.36
C ILE A 8 7.74 16.46 -7.15
N SER A 9 8.80 16.81 -6.41
CA SER A 9 10.16 16.88 -6.94
C SER A 9 10.71 15.47 -7.27
N PRO A 10 11.78 15.36 -8.07
CA PRO A 10 12.45 14.09 -8.31
C PRO A 10 12.87 13.37 -7.03
N GLU A 11 13.40 14.09 -6.04
CA GLU A 11 13.87 13.51 -4.78
C GLU A 11 12.72 12.93 -3.94
N VAL A 12 11.57 13.62 -3.91
CA VAL A 12 10.36 13.12 -3.25
C VAL A 12 9.84 11.89 -3.99
N PHE A 13 9.80 11.93 -5.31
CA PHE A 13 9.36 10.80 -6.12
C PHE A 13 10.24 9.56 -5.92
N ASP A 14 11.56 9.71 -5.94
CA ASP A 14 12.51 8.61 -5.70
C ASP A 14 12.33 8.01 -4.31
N HIS A 15 12.04 8.84 -3.30
CA HIS A 15 11.73 8.33 -1.96
C HIS A 15 10.44 7.51 -1.94
N LEU A 16 9.37 7.98 -2.62
CA LEU A 16 8.11 7.25 -2.73
C LEU A 16 8.28 5.91 -3.46
N VAL A 17 9.05 5.89 -4.55
CA VAL A 17 9.39 4.68 -5.31
C VAL A 17 10.10 3.66 -4.42
N LYS A 18 11.06 4.12 -3.60
CA LYS A 18 11.76 3.27 -2.64
C LYS A 18 10.83 2.69 -1.59
N LEU A 19 9.91 3.49 -1.03
CA LEU A 19 8.93 3.02 -0.05
C LEU A 19 7.96 1.98 -0.64
N ALA A 20 7.62 2.13 -1.93
CA ALA A 20 6.76 1.21 -2.65
C ALA A 20 7.48 -0.06 -3.14
N ALA A 21 8.79 -0.19 -2.90
CA ALA A 21 9.64 -1.27 -3.40
C ALA A 21 9.52 -1.47 -4.93
N LEU A 22 9.43 -0.37 -5.67
CA LEU A 22 9.40 -0.38 -7.13
C LEU A 22 10.80 -0.11 -7.69
N GLU A 23 11.18 -0.88 -8.72
CA GLU A 23 12.35 -0.61 -9.54
C GLU A 23 11.88 -0.07 -10.89
N LEU A 24 12.31 1.15 -11.24
CA LEU A 24 11.85 1.87 -12.43
C LEU A 24 13.06 2.34 -13.24
N ASP A 25 12.93 2.28 -14.58
CA ASP A 25 13.87 2.96 -15.46
C ASP A 25 13.60 4.49 -15.52
N GLU A 26 14.54 5.25 -16.08
CA GLU A 26 14.45 6.72 -16.16
C GLU A 26 13.19 7.21 -16.89
N LYS A 27 12.77 6.51 -17.95
CA LYS A 27 11.59 6.91 -18.75
C LYS A 27 10.31 6.65 -17.96
N GLN A 28 10.24 5.53 -17.27
CA GLN A 28 9.13 5.17 -16.39
C GLN A 28 9.02 6.15 -15.22
N ALA A 29 10.16 6.48 -14.59
CA ALA A 29 10.22 7.43 -13.48
C ALA A 29 9.74 8.82 -13.90
N GLU A 30 10.24 9.35 -15.02
CA GLU A 30 9.82 10.66 -15.53
C GLU A 30 8.34 10.69 -15.89
N TYR A 31 7.86 9.65 -16.58
CA TYR A 31 6.46 9.50 -16.93
C TYR A 31 5.56 9.49 -15.68
N LEU A 32 5.84 8.60 -14.72
CA LEU A 32 5.02 8.45 -13.52
C LEU A 32 5.06 9.70 -12.64
N ARG A 33 6.21 10.35 -12.48
CA ARG A 33 6.31 11.61 -11.74
C ARG A 33 5.45 12.71 -12.36
N ARG A 34 5.42 12.80 -13.69
CA ARG A 34 4.53 13.74 -14.39
C ARG A 34 3.06 13.41 -14.14
N GLU A 35 2.66 12.15 -14.29
CA GLU A 35 1.26 11.75 -14.09
C GLU A 35 0.81 11.92 -12.63
N LEU A 36 1.67 11.66 -11.65
CA LEU A 36 1.37 11.92 -10.24
C LEU A 36 1.17 13.40 -9.96
N ASN A 37 1.98 14.30 -10.53
CA ASN A 37 1.76 15.74 -10.40
C ASN A 37 0.43 16.17 -11.04
N ASN A 38 0.04 15.54 -12.16
CA ASN A 38 -1.27 15.77 -12.78
C ASN A 38 -2.41 15.31 -11.86
N GLN A 39 -2.30 14.12 -11.26
CA GLN A 39 -3.29 13.58 -10.32
C GLN A 39 -3.39 14.42 -9.04
N LEU A 40 -2.26 14.89 -8.51
CA LEU A 40 -2.21 15.75 -7.34
C LEU A 40 -2.97 17.05 -7.56
N SER A 41 -2.93 17.62 -8.78
CA SER A 41 -3.75 18.79 -9.11
C SER A 41 -5.24 18.53 -8.88
N ALA A 42 -5.74 17.37 -9.31
CA ALA A 42 -7.15 17.00 -9.12
C ALA A 42 -7.50 16.76 -7.64
N ILE A 43 -6.56 16.24 -6.84
CA ILE A 43 -6.75 16.08 -5.40
C ILE A 43 -6.83 17.44 -4.69
N CYS A 44 -5.97 18.39 -5.06
CA CYS A 44 -6.02 19.74 -4.51
C CYS A 44 -7.33 20.48 -4.85
N GLU A 45 -7.92 20.21 -6.02
CA GLU A 45 -9.26 20.72 -6.36
C GLU A 45 -10.35 20.15 -5.43
N LEU A 46 -10.25 18.88 -5.04
CA LEU A 46 -11.17 18.26 -4.07
C LEU A 46 -10.95 18.79 -2.65
N GLU A 47 -9.70 19.02 -2.24
CA GLU A 47 -9.36 19.57 -0.92
C GLU A 47 -9.91 20.99 -0.73
N ALA A 48 -10.03 21.78 -1.80
CA ALA A 48 -10.59 23.13 -1.74
C ALA A 48 -12.10 23.15 -1.39
N ILE A 49 -12.78 22.00 -1.42
CA ILE A 49 -14.18 21.88 -1.03
C ILE A 49 -14.29 21.97 0.48
N GLN A 50 -14.98 23.01 0.98
CA GLN A 50 -15.25 23.15 2.41
C GLN A 50 -16.19 22.04 2.88
N LEU A 51 -15.74 21.29 3.88
CA LEU A 51 -16.53 20.29 4.59
C LEU A 51 -16.96 20.84 5.94
N ASP A 52 -18.09 20.34 6.46
CA ASP A 52 -18.50 20.60 7.83
C ASP A 52 -17.47 19.97 8.78
N PRO A 53 -16.91 20.71 9.77
CA PRO A 53 -15.92 20.18 10.71
C PRO A 53 -16.45 19.02 11.55
N ASP A 54 -17.77 18.90 11.73
CA ASP A 54 -18.42 17.82 12.46
C ASP A 54 -18.79 16.62 11.57
N LEU A 55 -18.50 16.69 10.26
CA LEU A 55 -18.78 15.58 9.33
C LEU A 55 -17.89 14.38 9.65
N PRO A 56 -18.45 13.24 10.09
CA PRO A 56 -17.66 12.05 10.35
C PRO A 56 -17.09 11.48 9.06
N LEU A 57 -15.88 10.93 9.14
CA LEU A 57 -15.26 10.19 8.03
C LEU A 57 -16.13 8.98 7.64
N ALA A 58 -16.44 8.86 6.35
CA ALA A 58 -17.11 7.69 5.78
C ALA A 58 -16.14 6.49 5.66
N SER A 59 -15.68 5.95 6.79
CA SER A 59 -14.67 4.87 6.84
C SER A 59 -15.20 3.54 6.28
N HIS A 60 -16.51 3.35 6.32
CA HIS A 60 -17.21 2.18 5.80
C HIS A 60 -18.39 2.64 4.94
N GLY A 61 -18.69 1.90 3.88
CA GLY A 61 -19.84 2.19 3.01
C GLY A 61 -21.20 1.91 3.67
N VAL A 62 -21.21 1.23 4.82
CA VAL A 62 -22.41 0.92 5.62
C VAL A 62 -22.12 1.15 7.11
N PRO A 63 -23.13 1.50 7.93
CA PRO A 63 -22.98 1.56 9.37
C PRO A 63 -22.52 0.21 9.93
N TYR A 64 -21.50 0.24 10.79
CA TYR A 64 -20.99 -0.93 11.51
C TYR A 64 -21.44 -0.83 12.97
N ASP A 65 -22.72 -1.12 13.22
CA ASP A 65 -23.34 -1.06 14.55
C ASP A 65 -23.52 -2.47 15.14
N ASN A 66 -24.00 -2.58 16.37
CA ASN A 66 -24.16 -3.88 17.03
C ASN A 66 -25.17 -4.81 16.34
N HIS A 67 -26.04 -4.30 15.45
CA HIS A 67 -27.01 -5.10 14.70
C HIS A 67 -26.45 -5.56 13.35
N THR A 68 -25.55 -4.79 12.74
CA THR A 68 -24.94 -5.10 11.43
C THR A 68 -23.56 -5.74 11.55
N SER A 69 -22.90 -5.62 12.71
CA SER A 69 -21.58 -6.19 12.94
C SER A 69 -21.64 -7.73 13.01
N PRO A 70 -20.76 -8.45 12.28
CA PRO A 70 -20.60 -9.87 12.49
C PRO A 70 -20.15 -10.18 13.92
N ALA A 71 -20.51 -11.37 14.39
CA ALA A 71 -20.04 -11.86 15.68
C ALA A 71 -18.50 -11.99 15.70
N LEU A 72 -17.91 -11.84 16.88
CA LEU A 72 -16.48 -12.06 17.08
C LEU A 72 -16.11 -13.51 16.71
N ARG A 73 -14.96 -13.68 16.05
CA ARG A 73 -14.39 -15.00 15.81
C ARG A 73 -14.08 -15.67 17.14
N VAL A 74 -14.59 -16.89 17.34
CA VAL A 74 -14.32 -17.72 18.52
C VAL A 74 -12.88 -18.25 18.53
N ASP A 75 -12.35 -18.50 19.73
CA ASP A 75 -11.01 -19.05 19.92
C ASP A 75 -10.99 -20.58 19.75
N GLU A 76 -11.35 -21.03 18.56
CA GLU A 76 -11.34 -22.44 18.19
C GLU A 76 -10.21 -22.72 17.20
N TRP A 77 -9.37 -23.70 17.54
CA TRP A 77 -8.30 -24.13 16.67
C TRP A 77 -8.85 -24.90 15.46
N HIS A 78 -8.42 -24.47 14.27
CA HIS A 78 -8.74 -25.11 13.00
C HIS A 78 -7.44 -25.47 12.28
N ALA A 79 -7.27 -26.74 11.93
CA ALA A 79 -6.13 -27.17 11.13
C ALA A 79 -6.26 -26.61 9.70
N CYS A 80 -5.16 -26.12 9.13
CA CYS A 80 -5.14 -25.68 7.73
C CYS A 80 -5.12 -26.92 6.80
N PRO A 81 -6.15 -27.12 5.96
CA PRO A 81 -6.22 -28.31 5.10
C PRO A 81 -5.28 -28.21 3.87
N ASP A 82 -5.04 -27.00 3.39
CA ASP A 82 -4.45 -26.75 2.06
C ASP A 82 -2.95 -26.43 2.11
N VAL A 83 -2.23 -26.88 3.15
CA VAL A 83 -0.81 -26.55 3.35
C VAL A 83 0.02 -26.87 2.10
N LYS A 84 -0.22 -28.04 1.49
CA LYS A 84 0.51 -28.46 0.28
C LYS A 84 0.26 -27.50 -0.89
N ASP A 85 -1.00 -27.17 -1.14
CA ASP A 85 -1.41 -26.31 -2.26
C ASP A 85 -0.92 -24.86 -2.08
N ILE A 86 -0.86 -24.38 -0.83
CA ILE A 86 -0.26 -23.08 -0.50
C ILE A 86 1.25 -23.11 -0.76
N THR A 87 1.96 -24.13 -0.25
CA THR A 87 3.42 -24.21 -0.42
C THR A 87 3.85 -24.42 -1.87
N ALA A 88 3.01 -25.07 -2.69
CA ALA A 88 3.26 -25.26 -4.12
C ALA A 88 3.23 -23.96 -4.94
N GLN A 89 2.65 -22.87 -4.41
CA GLN A 89 2.63 -21.55 -5.06
C GLN A 89 3.91 -20.75 -4.81
N ALA A 90 4.78 -21.19 -3.90
CA ALA A 90 6.02 -20.51 -3.59
C ALA A 90 7.02 -20.65 -4.74
N PRO A 91 7.70 -19.58 -5.16
CA PRO A 91 8.76 -19.67 -6.18
C PRO A 91 9.89 -20.64 -5.80
N GLN A 92 10.24 -20.69 -4.52
CA GLN A 92 11.23 -21.61 -3.97
C GLN A 92 10.78 -22.07 -2.58
N PHE A 93 10.73 -23.39 -2.38
CA PHE A 93 10.34 -24.01 -1.12
C PHE A 93 11.16 -25.27 -0.87
N GLU A 94 11.91 -25.29 0.24
CA GLU A 94 12.80 -26.39 0.59
C GLU A 94 12.77 -26.67 2.09
N ASN A 95 12.76 -27.94 2.47
CA ASN A 95 12.83 -28.39 3.87
C ASN A 95 11.79 -27.75 4.82
N GLY A 96 10.63 -27.33 4.29
CA GLY A 96 9.58 -26.66 5.08
C GLY A 96 9.70 -25.13 5.14
N TYR A 97 10.62 -24.52 4.38
CA TYR A 97 10.89 -23.09 4.41
C TYR A 97 10.69 -22.44 3.03
N LEU A 98 10.17 -21.21 3.04
CA LEU A 98 10.18 -20.32 1.88
C LEU A 98 11.60 -19.76 1.73
N ILE A 99 12.21 -19.98 0.57
CA ILE A 99 13.57 -19.52 0.33
C ILE A 99 13.53 -18.13 -0.31
N VAL A 100 14.24 -17.18 0.30
CA VAL A 100 14.41 -15.81 -0.16
C VAL A 100 15.89 -15.43 -0.14
N PRO A 101 16.32 -14.44 -0.94
CA PRO A 101 17.67 -13.89 -0.83
C PRO A 101 17.99 -13.45 0.60
N ASP A 102 19.25 -13.61 0.99
CA ASP A 102 19.70 -13.25 2.33
C ASP A 102 19.48 -11.76 2.61
N ILE A 103 19.00 -11.46 3.81
CA ILE A 103 18.70 -10.10 4.24
C ILE A 103 19.86 -9.64 5.12
N PRO A 104 20.46 -8.47 4.87
CA PRO A 104 21.51 -7.95 5.73
C PRO A 104 21.00 -7.83 7.17
N HIS A 105 21.58 -8.60 8.07
CA HIS A 105 21.25 -8.62 9.48
C HIS A 105 22.43 -8.07 10.29
N THR A 106 22.13 -7.34 11.36
CA THR A 106 23.12 -6.93 12.35
C THR A 106 23.08 -7.94 13.50
N THR A 107 24.16 -8.70 13.68
CA THR A 107 24.31 -9.56 14.86
C THR A 107 24.56 -8.67 16.08
N LEU A 108 23.66 -8.74 17.07
CA LEU A 108 23.87 -8.08 18.36
C LEU A 108 24.71 -9.03 19.24
N GLU A 109 25.86 -8.58 19.72
CA GLU A 109 26.69 -9.25 20.73
C GLU A 109 26.18 -9.00 22.16
#